data_AF-A0A7J4KB24-F1
#
_entry.id   AF-A0A7J4KB24-F1
#
_cell.length_a   1.000
_cell.length_b   1.000
_cell.length_c   1.000
_cell.angle_alpha   90.00
_cell.angle_beta   90.00
_cell.angle_gamma   90.00
#
_symmetry.space_group_name_H-M   'P 1'
#
loop_
_entity.id
_entity.type
_entity.pdbx_description
1 polymer ?
#
loop_
_entity_poly.entity_id
_entity_poly.type
_entity_poly.pdbx_seq_one_letter_code
_entity_poly.pdbx_strand_id
1 'polypeptide(L)'
;MGLGSLFGRFFTGLFGKKKNLRLGIYGPPNAGKSSLANRISKDWLGEEISKVSHIPHETREVIVKEKITVKSKGKELTFNLVDTPGIATKIDYEDFIKFKMNAKEAKERAKEATKGVIDAIKWLDNMDCVLVVLDATINPYSQVNITIIGNLAARNIPVLIVANKIDLKKSDVKRIEAAFPQYPTIGISADKGTNLEAFYDELFKLVKQ
;
A
#
# COMPACT_ATOMS: atom_id res chain seq x y z
N MET A 1 -15.06 -29.70 -7.07
CA MET A 1 -15.53 -28.76 -8.11
C MET A 1 -14.79 -27.45 -7.90
N GLY A 2 -14.01 -27.03 -8.89
CA GLY A 2 -12.77 -26.26 -8.66
C GLY A 2 -12.93 -24.76 -8.40
N LEU A 3 -12.18 -24.27 -7.42
CA LEU A 3 -11.87 -22.85 -7.14
C LEU A 3 -11.40 -22.08 -8.39
N GLY A 4 -10.88 -22.76 -9.41
CA GLY A 4 -10.39 -22.12 -10.64
C GLY A 4 -11.47 -21.57 -11.59
N SER A 5 -12.72 -22.06 -11.56
CA SER A 5 -13.71 -21.68 -12.59
C SER A 5 -14.46 -20.39 -12.30
N LEU A 6 -14.62 -20.00 -11.03
CA LEU A 6 -15.23 -18.72 -10.65
C LEU A 6 -14.24 -17.55 -10.81
N PHE A 7 -12.99 -17.75 -10.37
CA PHE A 7 -11.88 -16.82 -10.57
C PHE A 7 -11.71 -16.45 -12.05
N GLY A 8 -11.67 -17.43 -12.95
CA GLY A 8 -11.50 -17.16 -14.39
C GLY A 8 -12.60 -16.28 -15.01
N ARG A 9 -13.83 -16.35 -14.49
CA ARG A 9 -15.02 -15.68 -15.06
C ARG A 9 -15.19 -14.24 -14.58
N PHE A 10 -14.90 -13.95 -13.31
CA PHE A 10 -14.91 -12.58 -12.78
C PHE A 10 -13.70 -11.77 -13.29
N PHE A 11 -12.54 -12.41 -13.40
CA PHE A 11 -11.30 -11.76 -13.85
C PHE A 11 -11.27 -11.44 -15.35
N THR A 12 -11.97 -12.20 -16.20
CA THR A 12 -12.04 -11.92 -17.64
C THR A 12 -12.94 -10.72 -17.97
N GLY A 13 -14.00 -10.47 -17.18
CA GLY A 13 -14.92 -9.35 -17.42
C GLY A 13 -14.36 -7.96 -17.08
N LEU A 14 -13.45 -7.86 -16.10
CA LEU A 14 -12.86 -6.59 -15.64
C LEU A 14 -11.61 -6.18 -16.45
N PHE A 15 -10.70 -7.13 -16.71
CA PHE A 15 -9.55 -6.89 -17.59
C PHE A 15 -9.94 -6.71 -19.06
N GLY A 16 -11.16 -7.11 -19.44
CA GLY A 16 -11.71 -6.81 -20.76
C GLY A 16 -11.80 -5.30 -21.05
N LYS A 17 -11.92 -4.43 -20.03
CA LYS A 17 -12.03 -2.97 -20.20
C LYS A 17 -10.79 -2.17 -19.79
N LYS A 18 -10.07 -2.55 -18.72
CA LYS A 18 -8.78 -1.92 -18.34
C LYS A 18 -7.66 -2.97 -18.41
N LYS A 19 -6.76 -2.83 -19.38
CA LYS A 19 -5.56 -3.69 -19.51
C LYS A 19 -4.50 -3.42 -18.44
N ASN A 20 -4.58 -2.23 -17.83
CA ASN A 20 -3.61 -1.72 -16.86
C ASN A 20 -4.35 -1.28 -15.59
N LEU A 21 -3.91 -1.77 -14.43
CA LEU A 21 -4.40 -1.31 -13.12
C LEU A 21 -3.25 -0.71 -12.31
N ARG A 22 -3.46 0.48 -11.74
CA ARG A 22 -2.50 1.22 -10.92
C ARG A 22 -2.94 1.23 -9.46
N LEU A 23 -2.29 0.40 -8.65
CA LEU A 23 -2.59 0.26 -7.22
C LEU A 23 -1.52 0.94 -6.37
N GLY A 24 -1.95 1.80 -5.46
CA GLY A 24 -1.10 2.29 -4.37
C GLY A 24 -1.18 1.35 -3.17
N ILE A 25 -0.05 0.96 -2.57
CA ILE A 25 -0.02 0.17 -1.33
C ILE A 25 0.70 0.98 -0.25
N TYR A 26 -0.08 1.44 0.73
CA TYR A 26 0.34 2.31 1.82
C TYR A 26 0.07 1.61 3.15
N GLY A 27 0.71 2.07 4.22
CA GLY A 27 0.56 1.48 5.55
C GLY A 27 1.86 1.55 6.36
N PRO A 28 1.79 1.41 7.70
CA PRO A 28 2.98 1.46 8.56
C PRO A 28 4.03 0.41 8.18
N PRO A 29 5.29 0.59 8.61
CA PRO A 29 6.30 -0.46 8.53
C PRO A 29 5.74 -1.77 9.10
N ASN A 30 6.10 -2.90 8.49
CA ASN A 30 5.69 -4.25 8.92
C ASN A 30 4.18 -4.55 8.88
N ALA A 31 3.34 -3.70 8.28
CA ALA A 31 1.91 -3.98 8.09
C ALA A 31 1.64 -5.16 7.12
N GLY A 32 2.66 -5.58 6.35
CA GLY A 32 2.54 -6.65 5.34
C GLY A 32 2.23 -6.15 3.93
N LYS A 33 2.57 -4.89 3.62
CA LYS A 33 2.47 -4.28 2.29
C LYS A 33 3.11 -5.14 1.20
N SER A 34 4.36 -5.56 1.43
CA SER A 34 5.15 -6.39 0.50
C SER A 34 4.54 -7.77 0.28
N SER A 35 4.08 -8.42 1.36
CA SER A 35 3.38 -9.71 1.28
C SER A 35 2.10 -9.60 0.46
N LEU A 36 1.34 -8.52 0.62
CA LEU A 36 0.14 -8.27 -0.17
C LEU A 36 0.48 -8.00 -1.65
N ALA A 37 1.48 -7.17 -1.93
CA ALA A 37 1.93 -6.91 -3.30
C ALA A 37 2.33 -8.20 -4.03
N ASN A 38 3.15 -9.03 -3.36
CA ASN A 38 3.59 -10.33 -3.88
C ASN A 38 2.42 -11.25 -4.15
N ARG A 39 1.45 -11.31 -3.22
CA ARG A 39 0.26 -12.14 -3.36
C ARG A 39 -0.57 -11.72 -4.57
N ILE A 40 -0.88 -10.43 -4.70
CA ILE A 40 -1.64 -9.90 -5.83
C ILE A 40 -0.94 -10.19 -7.15
N SER A 41 0.38 -9.95 -7.23
CA SER A 41 1.16 -10.24 -8.44
C SER A 41 1.10 -11.73 -8.81
N LYS A 42 1.32 -12.61 -7.83
CA LYS A 42 1.29 -14.06 -8.04
C LYS A 42 -0.07 -14.54 -8.51
N ASP A 43 -1.14 -14.09 -7.85
CA ASP A 43 -2.50 -14.54 -8.14
C ASP A 43 -2.98 -14.01 -9.51
N TRP A 44 -2.52 -12.83 -9.95
CA TRP A 44 -3.03 -12.18 -11.16
C TRP A 44 -2.19 -12.44 -12.41
N LEU A 45 -0.87 -12.51 -12.24
CA LEU A 45 0.09 -12.57 -13.34
C LEU A 45 0.87 -13.89 -13.35
N GLY A 46 0.77 -14.69 -12.28
CA GLY A 46 1.54 -15.92 -12.12
C GLY A 46 3.00 -15.69 -11.75
N GLU A 47 3.38 -14.44 -11.41
CA GLU A 47 4.75 -14.02 -11.18
C GLU A 47 4.87 -13.39 -9.79
N GLU A 48 5.92 -13.76 -9.05
CA GLU A 48 6.26 -13.09 -7.80
C GLU A 48 7.04 -11.81 -8.12
N ILE A 49 6.73 -10.74 -7.40
CA ILE A 49 7.60 -9.57 -7.35
C ILE A 49 8.85 -10.04 -6.59
N SER A 50 9.96 -10.19 -7.29
CA SER A 50 11.21 -10.68 -6.69
C SER A 50 11.57 -9.86 -5.45
N LYS A 51 11.96 -10.57 -4.37
CA LYS A 51 12.29 -10.09 -3.02
C LYS A 51 12.09 -8.57 -2.83
N VAL A 52 10.85 -8.15 -2.58
CA VAL A 52 10.59 -6.83 -1.98
C VAL A 52 11.50 -6.73 -0.75
N SER A 53 12.40 -5.75 -0.76
CA SER A 53 13.44 -5.60 0.24
C SER A 53 12.84 -5.62 1.65
N HIS A 54 13.17 -6.64 2.43
CA HIS A 54 12.77 -6.80 3.83
C HIS A 54 13.68 -6.00 4.76
N ILE A 55 14.21 -4.83 4.35
CA ILE A 55 15.14 -4.06 5.19
C ILE A 55 14.45 -2.84 5.79
N PRO A 56 13.91 -2.94 7.03
CA PRO A 56 13.65 -1.78 7.85
C PRO A 56 14.98 -1.02 8.10
N HIS A 57 14.99 0.27 7.76
CA HIS A 57 16.04 1.24 8.13
C HIS A 57 17.40 1.15 7.44
N GLU A 58 17.50 0.59 6.24
CA GLU A 58 18.73 0.74 5.44
C GLU A 58 18.44 1.28 4.05
N THR A 59 18.14 2.58 4.02
CA THR A 59 18.57 3.41 2.91
C THR A 59 18.87 4.76 3.52
N ARG A 60 20.11 5.23 3.38
CA ARG A 60 20.53 6.57 3.77
C ARG A 60 19.88 7.64 2.89
N GLU A 61 18.77 7.38 2.24
CA GLU A 61 17.97 8.33 1.48
C GLU A 61 16.53 7.88 1.66
N VAL A 62 15.62 8.80 1.99
CA VAL A 62 14.18 8.51 1.98
C VAL A 62 13.76 8.34 0.52
N ILE A 63 14.01 7.15 -0.02
CA ILE A 63 13.53 6.69 -1.31
C ILE A 63 12.70 5.45 -1.04
N VAL A 64 11.43 5.67 -0.74
CA VAL A 64 10.45 4.61 -0.94
C VAL A 64 9.49 5.06 -2.00
N LYS A 65 9.78 4.65 -3.25
CA LYS A 65 8.81 4.35 -4.32
C LYS A 65 9.41 3.35 -5.28
N GLU A 66 9.30 2.09 -4.91
CA GLU A 66 9.43 1.06 -5.92
C GLU A 66 8.14 1.10 -6.74
N LYS A 67 8.21 1.73 -7.92
CA LYS A 67 7.21 1.54 -8.97
C LYS A 67 7.45 0.17 -9.56
N ILE A 68 6.65 -0.80 -9.17
CA ILE A 68 6.78 -2.17 -9.63
C ILE A 68 5.75 -2.39 -10.72
N THR A 69 6.22 -2.64 -11.94
CA THR A 69 5.37 -2.92 -13.09
C THR A 69 5.57 -4.37 -13.49
N VAL A 70 4.53 -5.18 -13.37
CA VAL A 70 4.57 -6.60 -13.73
C VAL A 70 3.63 -6.81 -14.92
N LYS A 71 4.10 -7.54 -15.95
CA LYS A 71 3.37 -7.77 -17.19
C LYS A 71 3.32 -9.26 -17.50
N SER A 72 2.12 -9.80 -17.67
CA SER A 72 1.92 -11.21 -18.04
C SER A 72 0.68 -11.37 -18.91
N LYS A 73 0.79 -12.16 -19.99
CA LYS A 73 -0.31 -12.50 -20.91
C LYS A 73 -1.16 -11.30 -21.37
N GLY A 74 -0.51 -10.18 -21.67
CA GLY A 74 -1.16 -8.94 -22.14
C GLY A 74 -1.88 -8.11 -21.06
N LYS A 75 -1.72 -8.46 -19.78
CA LYS A 75 -2.16 -7.70 -18.62
C LYS A 75 -0.96 -7.00 -17.97
N GLU A 76 -1.17 -5.79 -17.47
CA GLU A 76 -0.16 -5.02 -16.76
C GLU A 76 -0.70 -4.55 -15.41
N LEU A 77 0.09 -4.75 -14.36
CA LEU A 77 -0.22 -4.30 -13.02
C LEU A 77 0.92 -3.42 -12.54
N THR A 78 0.59 -2.19 -12.14
CA THR A 78 1.57 -1.26 -11.57
C THR A 78 1.24 -1.06 -10.09
N PHE A 79 2.21 -1.37 -9.23
CA PHE A 79 2.15 -1.07 -7.81
C PHE A 79 3.04 0.11 -7.49
N ASN A 80 2.57 0.97 -6.59
CA ASN A 80 3.41 1.93 -5.90
C ASN A 80 3.39 1.59 -4.41
N LEU A 81 4.50 1.06 -3.90
CA LEU A 81 4.68 0.85 -2.47
C LEU A 81 5.24 2.13 -1.87
N VAL A 82 4.56 2.66 -0.87
CA VAL A 82 5.07 3.81 -0.12
C VAL A 82 5.20 3.43 1.33
N ASP A 83 6.42 3.57 1.85
CA ASP A 83 6.64 3.47 3.28
C ASP A 83 6.27 4.80 3.92
N THR A 84 5.41 4.67 4.91
CA THR A 84 4.61 5.76 5.43
C THR A 84 5.32 6.80 6.29
N PRO A 85 6.55 6.61 6.80
CA PRO A 85 7.27 7.72 7.38
C PRO A 85 7.36 8.90 6.41
N GLY A 86 7.72 8.68 5.13
CA GLY A 86 7.94 9.77 4.17
C GLY A 86 6.72 10.68 3.93
N ILE A 87 5.52 10.11 3.78
CA ILE A 87 4.29 10.92 3.61
C ILE A 87 3.80 11.53 4.91
N ALA A 88 4.15 10.92 6.05
CA ALA A 88 3.72 11.37 7.36
C ALA A 88 4.71 12.32 8.06
N THR A 89 5.94 12.46 7.57
CA THR A 89 6.98 13.25 8.22
C THR A 89 6.98 14.69 7.71
N LYS A 90 6.93 15.63 8.66
CA LYS A 90 7.48 16.97 8.45
C LYS A 90 8.97 16.81 8.17
N ILE A 91 9.43 17.29 7.03
CA ILE A 91 10.87 17.30 6.72
C ILE A 91 11.40 18.64 7.16
N ASP A 92 12.16 18.65 8.25
CA ASP A 92 12.83 19.83 8.76
C ASP A 92 14.35 19.64 8.65
N TYR A 93 15.05 20.58 8.01
CA TYR A 93 16.50 20.49 7.88
C TYR A 93 17.20 20.58 9.25
N GLU A 94 16.56 21.26 10.23
CA GLU A 94 17.07 21.41 11.58
C GLU A 94 17.10 20.08 12.35
N ASP A 95 16.21 19.15 12.01
CA ASP A 95 16.22 17.81 12.60
C ASP A 95 17.46 17.01 12.17
N PHE A 96 18.00 17.25 10.98
CA PHE A 96 19.25 16.64 10.52
C PHE A 96 20.49 17.25 11.19
N ILE A 97 20.44 18.53 11.57
CA ILE A 97 21.54 19.20 12.30
C ILE A 97 21.73 18.57 13.70
N LYS A 98 20.63 18.13 14.35
CA LYS A 98 20.67 17.42 15.65
C LYS A 98 21.44 16.10 15.58
N PHE A 99 21.61 15.52 14.39
CA PHE A 99 22.41 14.30 14.14
C PHE A 99 23.87 14.58 13.78
N LYS A 100 24.42 15.75 14.14
CA LYS A 100 25.81 16.16 13.84
C LYS A 100 26.13 16.27 12.34
N MET A 101 25.13 16.38 11.47
CA MET A 101 25.37 16.75 10.07
C MET A 101 25.70 18.23 9.97
N ASN A 102 26.62 18.59 9.08
CA ASN A 102 26.87 19.99 8.81
C ASN A 102 25.65 20.63 8.09
N ALA A 103 25.50 21.94 8.22
CA ALA A 103 24.31 22.64 7.73
C ALA A 103 24.10 22.52 6.21
N LYS A 104 25.16 22.27 5.43
CA LYS A 104 25.06 22.09 3.99
C LYS A 104 24.48 20.72 3.64
N GLU A 105 25.03 19.66 4.22
CA GLU A 105 24.53 18.28 4.07
C GLU A 105 23.10 18.14 4.58
N ALA A 106 22.78 18.74 5.74
CA ALA A 106 21.42 18.73 6.29
C ALA A 106 20.40 19.36 5.32
N LYS A 107 20.75 20.46 4.65
CA LYS A 107 19.90 21.13 3.66
C LYS A 107 19.75 20.33 2.37
N GLU A 108 20.82 19.73 1.85
CA GLU A 108 20.76 18.86 0.67
C GLU A 108 19.85 17.66 0.94
N ARG A 109 20.02 17.03 2.10
CA ARG A 109 19.21 15.88 2.52
C ARG A 109 17.73 16.22 2.71
N ALA A 110 17.43 17.38 3.28
CA ALA A 110 16.05 17.85 3.40
C ALA A 110 15.41 18.09 2.02
N LYS A 111 16.16 18.64 1.04
CA LYS A 111 15.68 18.81 -0.34
C LYS A 111 15.37 17.48 -1.01
N GLU A 112 16.26 16.50 -0.88
CA GLU A 112 16.08 15.16 -1.44
C GLU A 112 14.85 14.46 -0.85
N ALA A 113 14.72 14.47 0.47
CA ALA A 113 13.56 13.92 1.15
C ALA A 113 12.26 14.62 0.69
N THR A 114 12.29 15.96 0.56
CA THR A 114 11.12 16.75 0.11
C THR A 114 10.71 16.38 -1.31
N LYS A 115 11.67 16.21 -2.22
CA LYS A 115 11.41 15.72 -3.58
C LYS A 115 10.80 14.32 -3.56
N GLY A 116 11.32 13.45 -2.70
CA GLY A 116 10.77 12.12 -2.43
C GLY A 116 9.29 12.17 -2.02
N VAL A 117 8.89 13.11 -1.16
CA VAL A 117 7.48 13.29 -0.76
C VAL A 117 6.62 13.86 -1.89
N ILE A 118 7.08 14.90 -2.58
CA ILE A 118 6.36 15.52 -3.70
C ILE A 118 6.06 14.50 -4.80
N ASP A 119 7.05 13.69 -5.16
CA ASP A 119 6.84 12.68 -6.18
C ASP A 119 5.79 11.66 -5.71
N ALA A 120 5.63 11.41 -4.39
CA ALA A 120 4.68 10.43 -3.85
C ALA A 120 3.26 10.92 -4.02
N ILE A 121 3.12 12.20 -3.69
CA ILE A 121 1.93 12.98 -3.87
C ILE A 121 1.51 12.99 -5.34
N LYS A 122 2.42 13.22 -6.29
CA LYS A 122 2.11 13.19 -7.74
C LYS A 122 1.70 11.80 -8.24
N TRP A 123 2.25 10.73 -7.64
CA TRP A 123 1.87 9.37 -8.02
C TRP A 123 0.46 9.01 -7.57
N LEU A 124 0.02 9.50 -6.40
CA LEU A 124 -1.34 9.29 -5.91
C LEU A 124 -2.38 9.75 -6.92
N ASP A 125 -2.17 10.88 -7.58
CA ASP A 125 -3.11 11.46 -8.57
C ASP A 125 -3.31 10.56 -9.81
N ASN A 126 -2.43 9.57 -9.99
CA ASN A 126 -2.44 8.66 -11.13
C ASN A 126 -2.89 7.24 -10.77
N MET A 127 -3.29 6.99 -9.51
CA MET A 127 -3.73 5.67 -9.04
C MET A 127 -5.21 5.43 -9.31
N ASP A 128 -5.54 4.19 -9.69
CA ASP A 128 -6.94 3.75 -9.80
C ASP A 128 -7.55 3.49 -8.42
N CYS A 129 -6.73 3.05 -7.46
CA CYS A 129 -7.15 2.78 -6.08
C CYS A 129 -5.91 2.77 -5.16
N VAL A 130 -6.13 3.12 -3.89
CA VAL A 130 -5.14 3.01 -2.83
C VAL A 130 -5.58 1.98 -1.79
N LEU A 131 -4.71 1.01 -1.52
CA LEU A 131 -4.82 0.04 -0.45
C LEU A 131 -4.06 0.58 0.78
N VAL A 132 -4.76 0.78 1.90
CA VAL A 132 -4.13 1.11 3.18
C VAL A 132 -4.06 -0.14 4.03
N VAL A 133 -2.89 -0.75 4.08
CA VAL A 133 -2.62 -2.00 4.81
C VAL A 133 -2.32 -1.67 6.27
N LEU A 134 -3.19 -2.12 7.17
CA LEU A 134 -3.03 -1.96 8.61
C LEU A 134 -2.90 -3.33 9.26
N ASP A 135 -2.03 -3.45 10.26
CA ASP A 135 -1.92 -4.68 11.05
C ASP A 135 -3.11 -4.78 12.01
N ALA A 136 -3.94 -5.81 11.85
CA ALA A 136 -5.14 -6.02 12.65
C ALA A 136 -4.86 -6.34 14.12
N THR A 137 -3.61 -6.62 14.50
CA THR A 137 -3.23 -6.97 15.88
C THR A 137 -2.82 -5.79 16.74
N ILE A 138 -2.65 -4.60 16.15
CA ILE A 138 -2.18 -3.40 16.83
C ILE A 138 -3.27 -2.32 16.90
N ASN A 139 -3.03 -1.29 17.70
CA ASN A 139 -3.94 -0.15 17.80
C ASN A 139 -3.95 0.66 16.48
N PRO A 140 -5.12 0.90 15.85
CA PRO A 140 -5.20 1.64 14.60
C PRO A 140 -4.94 3.15 14.74
N TYR A 141 -5.07 3.73 15.94
CA TYR A 141 -4.95 5.17 16.20
C TYR A 141 -3.50 5.68 16.30
N SER A 142 -2.54 5.00 15.65
CA SER A 142 -1.17 5.52 15.59
C SER A 142 -1.11 6.80 14.76
N GLN A 143 -0.19 7.71 15.10
CA GLN A 143 0.02 8.95 14.34
C GLN A 143 0.28 8.67 12.86
N VAL A 144 1.08 7.64 12.56
CA VAL A 144 1.37 7.21 11.18
C VAL A 144 0.09 6.86 10.44
N ASN A 145 -0.80 6.05 11.02
CA ASN A 145 -2.07 5.68 10.39
C ASN A 145 -2.98 6.88 10.16
N ILE A 146 -3.13 7.73 11.18
CA ILE A 146 -3.96 8.94 11.11
C ILE A 146 -3.45 9.86 10.00
N THR A 147 -2.13 10.05 9.88
CA THR A 147 -1.55 10.90 8.86
C THR A 147 -1.71 10.31 7.45
N ILE A 148 -1.56 9.00 7.26
CA ILE A 148 -1.83 8.37 5.95
C ILE A 148 -3.29 8.61 5.55
N ILE A 149 -4.21 8.27 6.44
CA ILE A 149 -5.64 8.35 6.16
C ILE A 149 -6.07 9.81 5.94
N GLY A 150 -5.59 10.75 6.76
CA GLY A 150 -5.87 12.18 6.58
C GLY A 150 -5.36 12.73 5.25
N ASN A 151 -4.17 12.33 4.80
CA ASN A 151 -3.64 12.74 3.50
C ASN A 151 -4.43 12.16 2.31
N LEU A 152 -4.99 10.96 2.46
CA LEU A 152 -5.82 10.33 1.45
C LEU A 152 -7.25 10.90 1.44
N ALA A 153 -7.81 11.24 2.62
CA ALA A 153 -9.12 11.86 2.74
C ALA A 153 -9.20 13.24 2.06
N ALA A 154 -8.09 13.97 2.00
CA ALA A 154 -7.98 15.21 1.26
C ALA A 154 -7.99 15.03 -0.27
N ARG A 155 -8.11 13.79 -0.78
CA ARG A 155 -8.02 13.46 -2.20
C ARG A 155 -9.23 12.66 -2.67
N ASN A 156 -9.61 12.87 -3.93
CA ASN A 156 -10.67 12.11 -4.58
C ASN A 156 -10.12 10.81 -5.23
N ILE A 157 -9.51 9.95 -4.42
CA ILE A 157 -8.97 8.65 -4.86
C ILE A 157 -9.69 7.55 -4.10
N PRO A 158 -10.15 6.47 -4.76
CA PRO A 158 -10.76 5.34 -4.06
C PRO A 158 -9.77 4.69 -3.09
N VAL A 159 -10.20 4.48 -1.84
CA VAL A 159 -9.37 3.89 -0.78
C VAL A 159 -10.05 2.64 -0.21
N LEU A 160 -9.29 1.55 -0.09
CA LEU A 160 -9.68 0.33 0.62
C LEU A 160 -8.73 0.11 1.80
N ILE A 161 -9.27 -0.02 3.01
CA ILE A 161 -8.48 -0.42 4.17
C ILE A 161 -8.37 -1.94 4.19
N VAL A 162 -7.14 -2.43 4.29
CA VAL A 162 -6.81 -3.85 4.34
C VAL A 162 -6.30 -4.17 5.74
N ALA A 163 -7.17 -4.72 6.58
CA ALA A 163 -6.83 -5.18 7.93
C ALA A 163 -6.10 -6.53 7.83
N ASN A 164 -4.78 -6.49 7.74
CA ASN A 164 -3.94 -7.64 7.49
C ASN A 164 -3.57 -8.41 8.78
N LYS A 165 -3.09 -9.64 8.63
CA LYS A 165 -2.70 -10.57 9.71
C LYS A 165 -3.88 -11.10 10.55
N ILE A 166 -5.04 -11.32 9.93
CA ILE A 166 -6.22 -11.88 10.61
C ILE A 166 -6.02 -13.32 11.11
N ASP A 167 -4.95 -14.00 10.67
CA ASP A 167 -4.57 -15.32 11.16
C ASP A 167 -4.04 -15.29 12.60
N LEU A 168 -3.67 -14.11 13.12
CA LEU A 168 -3.16 -13.95 14.47
C LEU A 168 -4.31 -13.79 15.48
N LYS A 169 -4.17 -14.44 16.65
CA LYS A 169 -5.19 -14.47 17.71
C LYS A 169 -5.65 -13.10 18.22
N LYS A 170 -4.78 -12.08 18.15
CA LYS A 170 -5.07 -10.71 18.62
C LYS A 170 -5.71 -9.84 17.55
N SER A 171 -5.97 -10.37 16.36
CA SER A 171 -6.52 -9.59 15.26
C SER A 171 -7.94 -9.10 15.57
N ASP A 172 -8.20 -7.84 15.22
CA ASP A 172 -9.48 -7.18 15.47
C ASP A 172 -9.80 -6.24 14.29
N VAL A 173 -10.44 -6.81 13.26
CA VAL A 173 -10.83 -6.06 12.05
C VAL A 173 -11.86 -4.98 12.37
N LYS A 174 -12.81 -5.28 13.28
CA LYS A 174 -13.86 -4.36 13.69
C LYS A 174 -13.31 -3.11 14.35
N ARG A 175 -12.21 -3.23 15.10
CA ARG A 175 -11.52 -2.07 15.67
C ARG A 175 -10.95 -1.13 14.61
N ILE A 176 -10.41 -1.67 13.51
CA ILE A 176 -9.93 -0.86 12.39
C ILE A 176 -11.11 -0.19 11.68
N GLU A 177 -12.18 -0.94 11.41
CA GLU A 177 -13.40 -0.44 10.77
C GLU A 177 -14.03 0.70 11.59
N ALA A 178 -14.14 0.53 12.91
CA ALA A 178 -14.65 1.56 13.81
C ALA A 178 -13.75 2.80 13.88
N ALA A 179 -12.43 2.66 13.70
CA ALA A 179 -11.49 3.76 13.70
C ALA A 179 -11.56 4.61 12.41
N PHE A 180 -11.93 3.99 11.29
CA PHE A 180 -11.96 4.62 9.97
C PHE A 180 -13.26 4.29 9.22
N PRO A 181 -14.44 4.61 9.76
CA PRO A 181 -15.74 4.15 9.27
C PRO A 181 -16.11 4.70 7.88
N GLN A 182 -15.44 5.74 7.42
CA GLN A 182 -15.64 6.34 6.10
C GLN A 182 -15.03 5.53 4.95
N TYR A 183 -14.22 4.51 5.24
CA TYR A 183 -13.59 3.67 4.24
C TYR A 183 -14.05 2.21 4.34
N PRO A 184 -14.29 1.53 3.21
CA PRO A 184 -14.49 0.10 3.23
C PRO A 184 -13.26 -0.58 3.84
N THR A 185 -13.50 -1.55 4.72
CA THR A 185 -12.46 -2.29 5.42
C THR A 185 -12.63 -3.78 5.16
N ILE A 186 -11.56 -4.47 4.77
CA ILE A 186 -11.56 -5.91 4.56
C ILE A 186 -10.40 -6.57 5.32
N GLY A 187 -10.72 -7.62 6.08
CA GLY A 187 -9.73 -8.41 6.81
C GLY A 187 -9.09 -9.48 5.93
N ILE A 188 -7.76 -9.59 5.93
CA ILE A 188 -7.04 -10.66 5.19
C ILE A 188 -5.85 -11.21 5.97
N SER A 189 -5.33 -12.35 5.53
CA SER A 189 -3.94 -12.73 5.80
C SER A 189 -3.19 -12.86 4.48
N ALA A 190 -2.39 -11.85 4.14
CA ALA A 190 -1.62 -11.85 2.88
C ALA A 190 -0.62 -13.02 2.82
N ASP A 191 0.00 -13.34 3.96
CA ASP A 191 0.97 -14.44 4.08
C ASP A 191 0.26 -15.80 3.92
N LYS A 192 -0.83 -16.04 4.65
CA LYS A 192 -1.57 -17.31 4.62
C LYS A 192 -2.51 -17.46 3.44
N GLY A 193 -2.78 -16.37 2.71
CA GLY A 193 -3.74 -16.34 1.61
C GLY A 193 -5.20 -16.41 2.08
N THR A 194 -5.49 -16.04 3.33
CA THR A 194 -6.84 -16.10 3.90
C THR A 194 -7.66 -14.90 3.46
N ASN A 195 -8.92 -15.15 3.07
CA ASN A 195 -9.93 -14.15 2.69
C ASN A 195 -9.56 -13.27 1.46
N LEU A 196 -8.71 -13.78 0.56
CA LEU A 196 -8.29 -13.03 -0.63
C LEU A 196 -9.39 -12.87 -1.68
N GLU A 197 -10.30 -13.83 -1.79
CA GLU A 197 -11.45 -13.76 -2.70
C GLU A 197 -12.33 -12.53 -2.38
N ALA A 198 -12.76 -12.41 -1.13
CA ALA A 198 -13.55 -11.27 -0.68
C ALA A 198 -12.79 -9.94 -0.84
N PHE A 199 -11.47 -9.94 -0.61
CA PHE A 199 -10.62 -8.79 -0.88
C PHE A 199 -10.63 -8.37 -2.36
N TYR A 200 -10.52 -9.31 -3.29
CA TYR A 200 -10.58 -9.01 -4.71
C TYR A 200 -11.95 -8.49 -5.14
N ASP A 201 -13.02 -9.11 -4.64
CA ASP A 201 -14.38 -8.63 -4.90
C ASP A 201 -14.56 -7.18 -4.44
N GLU A 202 -14.08 -6.84 -3.25
CA GLU A 202 -14.19 -5.49 -2.72
C GLU A 202 -13.31 -4.49 -3.49
N LEU A 203 -12.06 -4.87 -3.81
CA LEU A 203 -11.18 -4.08 -4.66
C LEU A 203 -11.82 -3.77 -6.02
N PHE A 204 -12.45 -4.77 -6.64
CA PHE A 204 -13.08 -4.59 -7.95
C PHE A 204 -14.38 -3.79 -7.90
N LYS A 205 -15.16 -3.87 -6.82
CA LYS A 205 -16.29 -2.96 -6.62
C LYS A 205 -15.80 -1.52 -6.51
N LEU A 206 -14.72 -1.30 -5.77
CA LEU A 206 -14.17 0.03 -5.53
C LEU A 206 -13.60 0.68 -6.81
N VAL A 207 -12.88 -0.08 -7.64
CA VAL A 207 -12.28 0.43 -8.90
C VAL A 207 -13.31 0.67 -10.02
N LYS A 208 -14.51 0.11 -9.92
CA LYS A 208 -15.59 0.29 -10.92
C LYS A 208 -16.39 1.57 -10.72
N GLN A 209 -16.31 2.20 -9.55
CA GLN A 209 -16.97 3.47 -9.23
C GLN A 209 -16.23 4.64 -9.88
#